data_AF-A0A7V1RIC4-F1
#
_entry.id   AF-A0A7V1RIC4-F1
#
_cell.length_a   1.000
_cell.length_b   1.000
_cell.length_c   1.000
_cell.angle_alpha   90.00
_cell.angle_beta   90.00
_cell.angle_gamma   90.00
#
_symmetry.space_group_name_H-M   'P 1'
#
loop_
_entity.id
_entity.type
_entity.pdbx_description
1 polymer ?
#
loop_
_entity_poly.entity_id
_entity_poly.type
_entity_poly.pdbx_seq_one_letter_code
_entity_poly.pdbx_strand_id
1 'polypeptide(L)' 'MRAIAATLGHLAGREVAVVGSGRMAAATARALARAQARVHVVARRPEAAEALAAEGGGATTPLER' A
#
# COMPACT_ATOMS: atom_id res chain seq x y z
N MET A 1 2.83 10.28 16.84
CA MET A 1 2.75 9.09 15.96
C MET A 1 2.35 7.82 16.74
N ARG A 2 1.38 7.87 17.67
CA ARG A 2 0.94 6.70 18.49
C ARG A 2 -0.41 6.11 18.05
N ALA A 3 -1.34 6.94 17.57
CA ALA A 3 -2.67 6.48 17.15
C ALA A 3 -2.62 5.50 15.96
N ILE A 4 -1.82 5.81 14.92
CA ILE A 4 -1.69 4.94 13.74
C ILE A 4 -1.12 3.57 14.12
N ALA A 5 -0.12 3.52 15.00
CA ALA A 5 0.44 2.26 15.50
C ALA A 5 -0.56 1.46 16.36
N ALA A 6 -1.34 2.15 17.21
CA ALA A 6 -2.38 1.52 18.02
C ALA A 6 -3.54 0.96 17.17
N THR A 7 -3.92 1.65 16.10
CA THR A 7 -5.00 1.19 15.21
C THR A 7 -4.53 0.14 14.21
N LEU A 8 -3.30 0.26 13.67
CA LEU A 8 -2.83 -0.57 12.55
C LEU A 8 -1.78 -1.62 12.94
N GLY A 9 -1.31 -1.66 14.20
CA GLY A 9 -0.26 -2.60 14.62
C GLY A 9 -0.61 -4.08 14.40
N HIS A 10 -1.91 -4.42 14.40
CA HIS A 10 -2.40 -5.77 14.09
C HIS A 10 -2.24 -6.16 12.60
N LEU A 11 -1.89 -5.21 11.73
CA LEU A 11 -1.67 -5.44 10.29
C LEU A 11 -0.22 -5.81 9.96
N ALA A 12 0.68 -5.83 10.95
CA ALA A 12 2.06 -6.26 10.75
C ALA A 12 2.10 -7.68 10.12
N GLY A 13 2.82 -7.81 9.00
CA GLY A 13 2.93 -9.05 8.23
C GLY A 13 1.70 -9.45 7.41
N ARG A 14 0.57 -8.75 7.54
CA ARG A 14 -0.65 -9.03 6.77
C ARG A 14 -0.54 -8.50 5.34
N GLU A 15 -1.09 -9.24 4.41
CA GLU A 15 -1.22 -8.80 3.02
C GLU A 15 -2.41 -7.85 2.87
N VAL A 16 -2.18 -6.70 2.24
CA VAL A 16 -3.20 -5.66 2.03
C VAL A 16 -3.11 -5.13 0.61
N ALA A 17 -4.23 -5.17 -0.11
CA ALA A 17 -4.35 -4.57 -1.44
C ALA A 17 -4.82 -3.11 -1.32
N VAL A 18 -4.09 -2.19 -1.96
CA VAL A 18 -4.49 -0.79 -2.11
C VAL A 18 -4.86 -0.55 -3.57
N VAL A 19 -6.14 -0.25 -3.81
CA VAL A 19 -6.67 -0.03 -5.16
C VAL A 19 -6.66 1.46 -5.48
N GLY A 20 -6.00 1.83 -6.59
CA GLY A 20 -5.88 3.18 -7.10
C GLY A 20 -4.44 3.71 -7.06
N SER A 21 -4.23 4.85 -7.73
CA SER A 21 -2.90 5.49 -7.87
C SER A 21 -2.89 6.98 -7.53
N GLY A 22 -3.96 7.46 -6.88
CA GLY A 22 -4.07 8.87 -6.46
C GLY A 22 -3.41 9.15 -5.12
N ARG A 23 -3.48 10.41 -4.67
CA ARG A 23 -2.90 10.88 -3.41
C ARG A 23 -3.34 10.07 -2.18
N MET A 24 -4.60 9.61 -2.15
CA MET A 24 -5.09 8.76 -1.06
C MET A 24 -4.43 7.38 -1.07
N ALA A 25 -4.33 6.73 -2.24
CA ALA A 25 -3.67 5.44 -2.35
C ALA A 25 -2.21 5.53 -1.87
N ALA A 26 -1.50 6.60 -2.24
CA ALA A 26 -0.14 6.86 -1.77
C ALA A 26 -0.08 7.00 -0.24
N ALA A 27 -0.94 7.84 0.34
CA ALA A 27 -0.95 8.06 1.78
C ALA A 27 -1.29 6.78 2.56
N THR A 28 -2.27 6.01 2.09
CA THR A 28 -2.70 4.74 2.68
C THR A 28 -1.61 3.69 2.59
N ALA A 29 -1.01 3.49 1.40
CA ALA A 29 0.08 2.53 1.23
C ALA A 29 1.27 2.84 2.14
N ARG A 30 1.65 4.12 2.28
CA ARG A 30 2.71 4.55 3.21
C ARG A 30 2.36 4.31 4.68
N ALA A 31 1.11 4.52 5.08
CA ALA A 31 0.68 4.27 6.45
C ALA A 31 0.71 2.77 6.79
N LEU A 32 0.26 1.92 5.85
CA LEU A 32 0.28 0.47 5.99
C LEU A 32 1.69 -0.11 5.99
N ALA A 33 2.57 0.37 5.11
CA ALA A 33 3.98 -0.02 5.09
C ALA A 33 4.69 0.32 6.41
N ARG A 34 4.42 1.51 6.98
CA ARG A 34 4.92 1.88 8.32
C ARG A 34 4.37 1.00 9.44
N ALA A 35 3.18 0.44 9.27
CA ALA A 35 2.62 -0.57 10.16
C ALA A 35 3.14 -1.99 9.88
N GLN A 36 4.17 -2.12 9.01
CA GLN A 36 4.80 -3.38 8.62
C GLN A 36 3.86 -4.36 7.90
N ALA A 37 2.79 -3.87 7.26
CA ALA A 37 1.96 -4.67 6.38
C ALA A 37 2.69 -4.96 5.04
N ARG A 38 2.33 -6.07 4.40
CA ARG A 38 2.75 -6.41 3.04
C ARG A 38 1.77 -5.79 2.04
N VAL A 39 2.14 -4.62 1.51
CA VAL A 39 1.24 -3.82 0.68
C VAL A 39 1.39 -4.22 -0.79
N HIS A 40 0.25 -4.49 -1.42
CA HIS A 40 0.10 -4.72 -2.86
C HIS A 40 -0.63 -3.53 -3.48
N VAL A 41 0.01 -2.82 -4.41
CA VAL A 41 -0.63 -1.72 -5.14
C VAL A 41 -1.27 -2.26 -6.41
N VAL A 42 -2.55 -1.92 -6.59
CA VAL A 42 -3.35 -2.33 -7.74
C VAL A 42 -3.88 -1.08 -8.44
N ALA A 43 -3.52 -0.89 -9.71
CA ALA A 43 -4.03 0.21 -10.51
C ALA A 43 -4.25 -0.23 -11.96
N ARG A 44 -5.17 0.45 -12.67
CA ARG A 44 -5.41 0.21 -14.10
C ARG A 44 -4.19 0.47 -14.98
N ARG A 45 -3.32 1.38 -14.53
CA ARG A 45 -2.10 1.77 -15.21
C ARG A 45 -0.91 1.17 -14.45
N PRO A 46 -0.20 0.17 -15.03
CA PRO A 46 0.86 -0.55 -14.33
C PRO A 46 1.99 0.37 -13.87
N GLU A 47 2.37 1.35 -14.69
CA GLU A 47 3.42 2.31 -14.36
C GLU A 47 3.08 3.16 -13.12
N ALA A 48 1.80 3.42 -12.90
CA ALA A 48 1.34 4.17 -11.73
C ALA A 48 1.32 3.31 -10.46
N ALA A 49 1.07 1.99 -10.59
CA ALA A 49 1.18 1.07 -9.47
C ALA A 49 2.65 0.86 -9.07
N GLU A 50 3.54 0.71 -10.05
CA GLU A 50 4.99 0.54 -9.84
C GLU A 50 5.61 1.75 -9.15
N ALA A 51 5.31 2.97 -9.63
CA ALA A 51 5.78 4.19 -9.00
C ALA A 51 5.36 4.28 -7.52
N LEU A 52 4.09 3.94 -7.22
CA LEU A 52 3.57 3.98 -5.86
C LEU A 52 4.20 2.90 -4.95
N ALA A 53 4.44 1.70 -5.51
CA ALA A 53 5.04 0.58 -4.80
C ALA A 53 6.52 0.86 -4.45
N ALA A 54 7.26 1.48 -5.37
CA ALA A 54 8.66 1.87 -5.18
C ALA A 54 8.84 2.87 -4.02
N GLU A 55 7.90 3.80 -3.82
CA GLU A 55 7.95 4.76 -2.72
C GLU A 55 7.72 4.14 -1.33
N GLY A 56 7.03 2.99 -1.27
CA GLY A 56 6.56 2.38 -0.02
C GLY A 56 7.24 1.07 0.37
N GLY A 57 8.12 0.52 -0.48
CA GLY A 57 8.64 -0.84 -0.33
C GLY A 57 7.57 -1.92 -0.53
N GLY A 58 6.50 -1.61 -1.24
CA GLY A 58 5.39 -2.51 -1.53
C GLY A 58 5.62 -3.31 -2.82
N ALA A 59 4.82 -4.36 -3.02
CA ALA A 59 4.74 -5.10 -4.27
C ALA A 59 3.62 -4.53 -5.16
N THR A 60 3.68 -4.77 -6.47
CA THR A 60 2.56 -4.50 -7.38
C THR A 60 1.82 -5.79 -7.72
N THR A 61 0.52 -5.67 -7.96
CA THR A 61 -0.28 -6.76 -8.53
C THR A 61 -1.06 -6.21 -9.71
N PRO A 62 -0.90 -6.77 -10.92
CA PRO A 62 -1.68 -6.37 -12.09
C PRO A 62 -3.17 -6.62 -11.84
N LEU A 63 -4.02 -5.74 -12.35
CA LEU A 63 -5.45 -6.04 -12.45
C LEU A 63 -5.66 -6.81 -13.76
N GLU A 64 -5.70 -8.15 -13.67
CA GLU A 64 -6.07 -8.99 -14.82
C GLU A 64 -7.54 -8.72 -15.18
N ARG A 65 -7.84 -8.62 -16.49
CA ARG A 65 -9.17 -8.33 -17.01
C ARG A 65 -10.09 -9.54 -16.94
#